data_AF-D9TGG0-F1
#
_entry.id   AF-D9TGG0-F1
#
_cell.length_a   1.000
_cell.length_b   1.000
_cell.length_c   1.000
_cell.angle_alpha   90.00
_cell.angle_beta   90.00
_cell.angle_gamma   90.00
#
_symmetry.space_group_name_H-M   'P 1'
#
loop_
_entity.id
_entity.type
_entity.pdbx_description
1 polymer ?
#
loop_
_entity_poly.entity_id
_entity_poly.type
_entity_poly.pdbx_seq_one_letter_code
_entity_poly.pdbx_strand_id
1 'polypeptide(L)'
;MTENPFTTSLKSPEIKDVTIKDPFWGRYVDLVRYVVVPYQWEILNDLVDIPIKSHAMKNFKIAAGLENGEFEGFVFQDSDVAKWLEAASYVLEKYPNPDLEKKVDKVIELIGKAQWEDGYLNTYFTIKEKGKRWTNLEECHELYTAGHMIEAGVAHFLATGKTSLLEIVKKLADLFKRILQKLGKTICFVNWTKKKKLPHLSMISIMWQSCFFICIFHLFNLLHFNNKVFN
;
A
#
# COMPACT_ATOMS: atom_id res chain seq x y z
N MET A 1 12.19 -23.23 20.74
CA MET A 1 12.76 -22.20 19.84
C MET A 1 13.55 -21.26 20.71
N THR A 2 14.87 -21.29 20.60
CA THR A 2 15.78 -20.46 21.40
C THR A 2 15.73 -19.02 20.90
N GLU A 3 15.37 -18.08 21.78
CA GLU A 3 15.39 -16.65 21.48
C GLU A 3 16.79 -16.22 21.05
N ASN A 4 16.86 -15.40 19.99
CA ASN A 4 18.11 -14.88 19.47
C ASN A 4 18.63 -13.78 20.42
N PRO A 5 19.81 -13.95 21.06
CA PRO A 5 20.34 -12.98 22.03
C PRO A 5 20.81 -11.65 21.40
N PHE A 6 20.81 -11.52 20.07
CA PHE A 6 21.10 -10.26 19.37
C PHE A 6 19.85 -9.43 19.04
N THR A 7 18.66 -9.92 19.39
CA THR A 7 17.38 -9.21 19.19
C THR A 7 16.73 -8.90 20.52
N THR A 8 17.47 -8.28 21.46
CA THR A 8 16.83 -7.57 22.57
C THR A 8 15.81 -6.63 21.94
N SER A 9 14.52 -6.94 22.13
CA SER A 9 13.42 -6.33 21.39
C SER A 9 13.33 -4.85 21.72
N LEU A 10 14.04 -4.02 20.95
CA LEU A 10 13.79 -2.59 20.92
C LEU A 10 12.38 -2.42 20.39
N LYS A 11 11.47 -1.99 21.26
CA LYS A 11 10.11 -1.62 20.87
C LYS A 11 10.17 -0.22 20.26
N SER A 12 9.77 -0.10 19.00
CA SER A 12 9.53 1.22 18.41
C SER A 12 8.32 1.84 19.10
N PRO A 13 8.35 3.14 19.46
CA PRO A 13 7.19 3.81 20.01
C PRO A 13 6.07 3.88 18.97
N GLU A 14 4.82 3.86 19.43
CA GLU A 14 3.65 4.06 18.56
C GLU A 14 3.54 5.54 18.17
N ILE A 15 3.06 5.83 16.95
CA ILE A 15 3.04 7.19 16.41
C ILE A 15 2.16 8.10 17.28
N LYS A 16 0.99 7.60 17.73
CA LYS A 16 0.10 8.36 18.62
C LYS A 16 0.77 8.83 19.91
N ASP A 17 1.74 8.09 20.42
CA ASP A 17 2.42 8.38 21.70
C ASP A 17 3.57 9.39 21.55
N VAL A 18 4.03 9.66 20.33
CA VAL A 18 5.17 10.57 20.06
C VAL A 18 4.67 11.95 19.68
N THR A 19 5.08 13.00 20.41
CA THR A 19 4.73 14.39 20.09
C THR A 19 5.97 15.19 19.75
N ILE A 20 6.04 15.68 18.50
CA ILE A 20 7.14 16.51 18.01
C ILE A 20 6.82 17.98 18.32
N LYS A 21 7.62 18.61 19.20
CA LYS A 21 7.48 20.02 19.59
C LYS A 21 8.54 20.94 18.96
N ASP A 22 9.52 20.34 18.31
CA ASP A 22 10.61 21.07 17.67
C ASP A 22 10.08 21.93 16.49
N PRO A 23 10.51 23.19 16.34
CA PRO A 23 10.03 24.08 15.28
C PRO A 23 10.39 23.64 13.85
N PHE A 24 11.48 22.89 13.67
CA PHE A 24 11.93 22.42 12.37
C PHE A 24 11.02 21.28 11.87
N TRP A 25 10.89 20.20 12.64
CA TRP A 25 10.06 19.05 12.27
C TRP A 25 8.56 19.29 12.44
N GLY A 26 8.15 20.07 13.44
CA GLY A 26 6.75 20.45 13.65
C GLY A 26 6.16 21.14 12.42
N ARG A 27 6.95 22.01 11.75
CA ARG A 27 6.56 22.65 10.49
C ARG A 27 6.23 21.62 9.39
N TYR A 28 7.02 20.56 9.25
CA TYR A 28 6.77 19.54 8.23
C TYR A 28 5.55 18.67 8.57
N VAL A 29 5.34 18.35 9.86
CA VAL A 29 4.14 17.63 10.31
C VAL A 29 2.89 18.45 9.98
N ASP A 30 2.89 19.74 10.30
CA ASP A 30 1.78 20.65 9.98
C ASP A 30 1.60 20.83 8.47
N LEU A 31 2.69 20.97 7.71
CA LEU A 31 2.65 21.07 6.26
C LEU A 31 2.01 19.82 5.63
N VAL A 32 2.39 18.63 6.09
CA VAL A 32 1.83 17.37 5.60
C VAL A 32 0.34 17.31 5.88
N ARG A 33 -0.06 17.62 7.12
CA ARG A 33 -1.45 17.56 7.58
C ARG A 33 -2.36 18.58 6.89
N TYR A 34 -1.94 19.84 6.85
CA TYR A 34 -2.81 20.95 6.44
C TYR A 34 -2.71 21.29 4.96
N VAL A 35 -1.61 20.90 4.28
CA VAL A 35 -1.37 21.25 2.88
C VAL A 35 -1.20 20.03 2.01
N VAL A 36 -0.24 19.14 2.31
CA VAL A 36 0.15 18.07 1.37
C VAL A 36 -0.96 17.03 1.21
N VAL A 37 -1.49 16.47 2.29
CA VAL A 37 -2.53 15.43 2.21
C VAL A 37 -3.81 15.96 1.54
N PRO A 38 -4.33 17.15 1.88
CA PRO A 38 -5.46 17.76 1.15
C PRO A 38 -5.16 18.04 -0.32
N TYR A 39 -3.99 18.60 -0.64
CA TYR A 39 -3.63 18.93 -2.02
C TYR A 39 -3.43 17.68 -2.89
N GLN A 40 -2.80 16.64 -2.36
CA GLN A 40 -2.69 15.35 -3.03
C GLN A 40 -4.06 14.72 -3.30
N TRP A 41 -5.00 14.84 -2.36
CA TRP A 41 -6.38 14.40 -2.58
C TRP A 41 -7.02 15.11 -3.78
N GLU A 42 -6.85 16.42 -3.91
CA GLU A 42 -7.35 17.18 -5.05
C GLU A 42 -6.71 16.75 -6.36
N ILE A 43 -5.39 16.51 -6.38
CA ILE A 43 -4.66 15.99 -7.56
C ILE A 43 -5.18 14.61 -7.96
N LEU A 44 -5.33 13.67 -7.02
CA LEU A 44 -5.81 12.31 -7.30
C LEU A 44 -7.24 12.27 -7.89
N ASN A 45 -8.02 13.32 -7.62
CA ASN A 45 -9.37 13.53 -8.12
C ASN A 45 -9.41 14.51 -9.31
N ASP A 46 -8.27 14.92 -9.85
CA ASP A 46 -8.14 15.84 -10.98
C ASP A 46 -8.78 17.23 -10.78
N LEU A 47 -8.97 17.64 -9.51
CA LEU A 47 -9.63 18.89 -9.12
C LEU A 47 -8.71 20.11 -9.23
N VAL A 48 -7.40 19.90 -9.37
CA VAL A 48 -6.41 20.97 -9.58
C VAL A 48 -6.19 21.18 -11.07
N ASP A 49 -6.14 22.44 -11.50
CA ASP A 49 -5.80 22.81 -12.87
C ASP A 49 -4.28 22.77 -13.09
N ILE A 50 -3.77 21.56 -13.38
CA ILE A 50 -2.38 21.31 -13.76
C ILE A 50 -2.33 20.59 -15.12
N PRO A 51 -1.24 20.77 -15.92
CA PRO A 51 -1.17 20.24 -17.28
C PRO A 51 -1.27 18.72 -17.38
N ILE A 52 -0.85 18.01 -16.33
CA ILE A 52 -0.86 16.54 -16.28
C ILE A 52 -1.83 16.12 -15.18
N LYS A 53 -2.92 15.49 -15.60
CA LYS A 53 -3.94 14.93 -14.71
C LYS A 53 -3.49 13.58 -14.16
N SER A 54 -3.99 13.22 -12.98
CA SER A 54 -3.68 11.98 -12.28
C SER A 54 -4.54 10.80 -12.74
N HIS A 55 -5.85 11.00 -12.91
CA HIS A 55 -6.83 9.94 -13.22
C HIS A 55 -6.91 8.78 -12.23
N ALA A 56 -6.15 8.79 -11.13
CA ALA A 56 -6.02 7.63 -10.24
C ALA A 56 -7.38 7.21 -9.64
N MET A 57 -8.16 8.16 -9.11
CA MET A 57 -9.50 7.86 -8.60
C MET A 57 -10.50 7.48 -9.70
N LYS A 58 -10.33 8.02 -10.90
CA LYS A 58 -11.17 7.69 -12.07
C LYS A 58 -10.92 6.25 -12.53
N ASN A 59 -9.67 5.80 -12.57
CA ASN A 59 -9.31 4.41 -12.87
C ASN A 59 -10.00 3.44 -11.91
N PHE A 60 -10.03 3.73 -10.60
CA PHE A 60 -10.78 2.89 -9.66
C PHE A 60 -12.29 2.88 -9.92
N LYS A 61 -12.91 4.01 -10.29
CA LYS A 61 -14.34 4.06 -10.67
C LYS A 61 -14.64 3.21 -11.89
N ILE A 62 -13.78 3.26 -12.90
CA ILE A 62 -13.93 2.45 -14.12
C ILE A 62 -13.73 0.96 -13.79
N ALA A 63 -12.70 0.62 -13.02
CA ALA A 63 -12.45 -0.77 -12.60
C ALA A 63 -13.59 -1.34 -11.74
N ALA A 64 -14.26 -0.50 -10.95
CA ALA A 64 -15.45 -0.86 -10.17
C ALA A 64 -16.76 -0.90 -11.00
N GLY A 65 -16.71 -0.59 -12.31
CA GLY A 65 -17.89 -0.53 -13.17
C GLY A 65 -18.85 0.63 -12.86
N LEU A 66 -18.40 1.64 -12.11
CA LEU A 66 -19.21 2.82 -11.74
C LEU A 66 -19.13 3.95 -12.77
N GLU A 67 -18.15 3.89 -13.67
CA GLU A 67 -17.92 4.86 -14.73
C GLU A 67 -17.42 4.14 -15.99
N ASN A 68 -17.75 4.65 -17.17
CA ASN A 68 -17.19 4.16 -18.43
C ASN A 68 -15.96 4.98 -18.82
N GLY A 69 -14.94 4.34 -19.39
CA GLY A 69 -13.76 5.03 -19.89
C GLY A 69 -12.58 4.10 -20.15
N GLU A 70 -11.45 4.69 -20.49
CA GLU A 70 -10.17 4.01 -20.64
C GLU A 70 -9.26 4.30 -19.44
N PHE A 71 -8.26 3.44 -19.25
CA PHE A 71 -7.24 3.66 -18.24
C PHE A 71 -6.30 4.79 -18.66
N GLU A 72 -5.99 5.69 -17.74
CA GLU A 72 -5.06 6.80 -17.93
C GLU A 72 -3.98 6.83 -16.83
N GLY A 73 -2.80 7.38 -17.14
CA GLY A 73 -1.66 7.42 -16.22
C GLY A 73 -0.68 6.26 -16.41
N PHE A 74 0.19 6.04 -15.42
CA PHE A 74 1.22 5.00 -15.47
C PHE A 74 0.69 3.64 -15.02
N VAL A 75 1.36 2.54 -15.42
CA VAL A 75 0.94 1.17 -15.03
C VAL A 75 0.87 0.92 -13.50
N PHE A 76 1.47 1.80 -12.71
CA PHE A 76 1.49 1.79 -11.24
C PHE A 76 0.63 2.89 -10.59
N GLN A 77 -0.27 3.54 -11.35
CA GLN A 77 -1.03 4.72 -10.89
C GLN A 77 -1.81 4.48 -9.59
N ASP A 78 -2.31 3.26 -9.39
CA ASP A 78 -3.01 2.83 -8.17
C ASP A 78 -2.17 3.03 -6.90
N SER A 79 -0.84 2.96 -7.02
CA SER A 79 0.07 3.15 -5.87
C SER A 79 0.02 4.55 -5.28
N ASP A 80 -0.37 5.57 -6.07
CA ASP A 80 -0.49 6.94 -5.56
C ASP A 80 -1.69 7.06 -4.60
N VAL A 81 -2.79 6.34 -4.89
CA VAL A 81 -3.94 6.23 -3.97
C VAL A 81 -3.55 5.47 -2.72
N ALA A 82 -2.81 4.37 -2.85
CA ALA A 82 -2.34 3.59 -1.71
C ALA A 82 -1.43 4.41 -0.79
N LYS A 83 -0.43 5.13 -1.33
CA LYS A 83 0.46 5.99 -0.53
C LYS A 83 -0.28 7.14 0.13
N TRP A 84 -1.27 7.72 -0.56
CA TRP A 84 -2.12 8.74 0.04
C TRP A 84 -2.95 8.18 1.21
N LEU A 85 -3.52 6.98 1.07
CA LEU A 85 -4.23 6.29 2.16
C LEU A 85 -3.32 6.02 3.36
N GLU A 86 -2.09 5.59 3.11
CA GLU A 86 -1.08 5.37 4.16
C GLU A 86 -0.76 6.67 4.90
N ALA A 87 -0.44 7.75 4.18
CA ALA A 87 -0.14 9.06 4.75
C ALA A 87 -1.35 9.63 5.52
N ALA A 88 -2.55 9.54 4.95
CA ALA A 88 -3.77 9.97 5.61
C ALA A 88 -4.04 9.16 6.90
N SER A 89 -3.72 7.87 6.90
CA SER A 89 -3.86 7.02 8.09
C SER A 89 -2.90 7.43 9.20
N TYR A 90 -1.63 7.72 8.88
CA TYR A 90 -0.69 8.27 9.87
C TYR A 90 -1.15 9.63 10.43
N VAL A 91 -1.72 10.49 9.58
CA VAL A 91 -2.33 11.75 10.06
C VAL A 91 -3.50 11.48 11.00
N LEU A 92 -4.40 10.55 10.66
CA LEU A 92 -5.56 10.20 11.49
C LEU A 92 -5.18 9.58 12.83
N GLU A 93 -4.13 8.75 12.87
CA GLU A 93 -3.64 8.14 14.11
C GLU A 93 -3.24 9.21 15.14
N LYS A 94 -2.55 10.27 14.69
CA LYS A 94 -2.09 11.35 15.56
C LYS A 94 -3.13 12.45 15.76
N TYR A 95 -3.91 12.74 14.72
CA TYR A 95 -4.82 13.87 14.65
C TYR A 95 -6.18 13.43 14.08
N PRO A 96 -7.08 12.91 14.93
CA PRO A 96 -8.41 12.51 14.51
C PRO A 96 -9.13 13.63 13.75
N ASN A 97 -9.68 13.29 12.58
CA ASN A 97 -10.34 14.23 11.69
C ASN A 97 -11.49 13.53 10.94
N PRO A 98 -12.76 13.75 11.33
CA PRO A 98 -13.91 13.09 10.73
C PRO A 98 -14.05 13.31 9.21
N ASP A 99 -13.64 14.48 8.71
CA ASP A 99 -13.76 14.80 7.28
C ASP A 99 -12.69 14.11 6.44
N LEU A 100 -11.50 13.86 7.00
CA LEU A 100 -10.47 13.06 6.36
C LEU A 100 -10.83 11.58 6.42
N GLU A 101 -11.29 11.10 7.57
CA GLU A 101 -11.74 9.72 7.77
C GLU A 101 -12.86 9.35 6.79
N LYS A 102 -13.85 10.22 6.60
CA LYS A 102 -14.92 10.00 5.61
C LYS A 102 -14.40 9.92 4.17
N LYS A 103 -13.32 10.64 3.82
CA LYS A 103 -12.70 10.52 2.49
C LYS A 103 -11.98 9.18 2.37
N VAL A 104 -11.19 8.82 3.37
CA VAL A 104 -10.49 7.52 3.45
C VAL A 104 -11.48 6.35 3.33
N ASP A 105 -12.56 6.35 4.11
CA ASP A 105 -13.58 5.30 4.08
C ASP A 105 -14.20 5.14 2.68
N LYS A 106 -14.50 6.25 1.99
CA LYS A 106 -15.04 6.25 0.62
C LYS A 106 -14.06 5.68 -0.40
N VAL A 107 -12.77 6.00 -0.26
CA VAL A 107 -11.73 5.45 -1.13
C VAL A 107 -11.62 3.94 -0.90
N ILE A 108 -11.62 3.49 0.35
CA ILE A 108 -11.56 2.07 0.70
C ILE A 108 -12.78 1.31 0.13
N GLU A 109 -13.99 1.88 0.25
CA GLU A 109 -15.20 1.32 -0.34
C GLU A 109 -15.06 1.16 -1.86
N LEU A 110 -14.56 2.18 -2.54
CA LEU A 110 -14.33 2.16 -3.98
C LEU A 110 -13.31 1.09 -4.39
N ILE A 111 -12.19 1.00 -3.66
CA ILE A 111 -11.16 -0.02 -3.88
C ILE A 111 -11.77 -1.42 -3.69
N GLY A 112 -12.61 -1.60 -2.67
CA GLY A 112 -13.32 -2.85 -2.43
C GLY A 112 -14.23 -3.26 -3.59
N LYS A 113 -14.91 -2.29 -4.24
CA LYS A 113 -15.73 -2.54 -5.43
C LYS A 113 -14.90 -2.86 -6.67
N ALA A 114 -13.67 -2.32 -6.78
CA ALA A 114 -12.76 -2.61 -7.87
C ALA A 114 -12.01 -3.95 -7.71
N GLN A 115 -11.96 -4.51 -6.49
CA GLN A 115 -11.33 -5.80 -6.23
C GLN A 115 -12.16 -6.95 -6.81
N TRP A 116 -11.51 -7.86 -7.52
CA TRP A 116 -12.15 -9.05 -8.06
C TRP A 116 -12.39 -10.10 -6.95
N GLU A 117 -13.29 -11.05 -7.22
CA GLU A 117 -13.66 -12.10 -6.26
C GLU A 117 -12.47 -12.95 -5.80
N ASP A 118 -11.49 -13.19 -6.69
CA ASP A 118 -10.26 -13.94 -6.37
C ASP A 118 -9.22 -13.14 -5.56
N GLY A 119 -9.52 -11.89 -5.23
CA GLY A 119 -8.65 -10.97 -4.51
C GLY A 119 -7.77 -10.09 -5.41
N TYR A 120 -7.85 -10.24 -6.74
CA TYR A 120 -7.05 -9.45 -7.68
C TYR A 120 -7.43 -7.97 -7.61
N LEU A 121 -6.41 -7.10 -7.60
CA LEU A 121 -6.59 -5.66 -7.54
C LEU A 121 -5.46 -4.96 -8.31
N ASN A 122 -5.79 -4.49 -9.50
CA ASN A 122 -4.96 -3.60 -10.31
C ASN A 122 -5.83 -3.02 -11.43
N THR A 123 -6.00 -1.70 -11.48
CA THR A 123 -6.92 -1.06 -12.43
C THR A 123 -6.41 -1.13 -13.87
N TYR A 124 -5.09 -1.06 -14.08
CA TYR A 124 -4.47 -1.15 -15.41
C TYR A 124 -4.80 -2.47 -16.12
N PHE A 125 -4.58 -3.60 -15.46
CA PHE A 125 -4.91 -4.92 -16.02
C PHE A 125 -6.41 -5.24 -16.00
N THR A 126 -7.18 -4.56 -15.15
CA THR A 126 -8.65 -4.68 -15.15
C THR A 126 -9.27 -3.97 -16.35
N ILE A 127 -8.75 -2.80 -16.71
CA ILE A 127 -9.35 -1.91 -17.71
C ILE A 127 -8.69 -2.07 -19.08
N LYS A 128 -7.35 -1.95 -19.14
CA LYS A 128 -6.59 -1.82 -20.40
C LYS A 128 -6.02 -3.15 -20.88
N GLU A 129 -5.34 -3.89 -20.01
CA GLU A 129 -4.65 -5.14 -20.39
C GLU A 129 -5.38 -6.40 -19.89
N LYS A 130 -6.68 -6.49 -20.22
CA LYS A 130 -7.53 -7.60 -19.80
C LYS A 130 -6.95 -8.95 -20.22
N GLY A 131 -6.91 -9.89 -19.26
CA GLY A 131 -6.39 -11.24 -19.49
C GLY A 131 -4.86 -11.38 -19.42
N LYS A 132 -4.12 -10.28 -19.21
CA LYS A 132 -2.64 -10.30 -19.11
C LYS A 132 -2.11 -10.21 -17.68
N ARG A 133 -2.93 -10.57 -16.69
CA ARG A 133 -2.51 -10.62 -15.27
C ARG A 133 -1.28 -11.51 -15.14
N TRP A 134 -0.25 -11.03 -14.45
CA TRP A 134 0.98 -11.77 -14.12
C TRP A 134 1.88 -12.13 -15.31
N THR A 135 1.67 -11.55 -16.49
CA THR A 135 2.49 -11.89 -17.67
C THR A 135 3.79 -11.09 -17.74
N ASN A 136 3.87 -9.92 -17.08
CA ASN A 136 5.08 -9.08 -17.05
C ASN A 136 5.30 -8.49 -15.64
N LEU A 137 5.93 -9.28 -14.77
CA LEU A 137 6.24 -8.85 -13.39
C LEU A 137 7.43 -7.87 -13.31
N GLU A 138 8.23 -7.74 -14.38
CA GLU A 138 9.42 -6.90 -14.40
C GLU A 138 9.07 -5.43 -14.58
N GLU A 139 8.11 -5.12 -15.46
CA GLU A 139 7.84 -3.74 -15.87
C GLU A 139 6.41 -3.26 -15.59
N CYS A 140 5.45 -4.17 -15.32
CA CYS A 140 4.04 -3.78 -15.17
C CYS A 140 3.56 -3.65 -13.71
N HIS A 141 4.46 -3.72 -12.74
CA HIS A 141 4.23 -3.21 -11.38
C HIS A 141 3.03 -3.79 -10.59
N GLU A 142 2.54 -4.98 -10.93
CA GLU A 142 1.44 -5.61 -10.18
C GLU A 142 1.82 -5.88 -8.71
N LEU A 143 3.03 -6.41 -8.48
CA LEU A 143 3.56 -6.67 -7.12
C LEU A 143 3.89 -5.38 -6.37
N TYR A 144 4.40 -4.38 -7.08
CA TYR A 144 4.74 -3.07 -6.50
C TYR A 144 3.48 -2.36 -5.99
N THR A 145 2.46 -2.26 -6.84
CA THR A 145 1.17 -1.63 -6.52
C THR A 145 0.51 -2.32 -5.33
N ALA A 146 0.54 -3.65 -5.33
CA ALA A 146 -0.05 -4.42 -4.25
C ALA A 146 0.71 -4.30 -2.92
N GLY A 147 2.04 -4.18 -2.97
CA GLY A 147 2.87 -3.90 -1.80
C GLY A 147 2.44 -2.62 -1.11
N HIS A 148 2.32 -1.51 -1.86
CA HIS A 148 1.84 -0.25 -1.31
C HIS A 148 0.39 -0.33 -0.79
N MET A 149 -0.48 -1.08 -1.47
CA MET A 149 -1.84 -1.27 -0.95
C MET A 149 -1.83 -2.00 0.40
N ILE A 150 -0.96 -3.01 0.57
CA ILE A 150 -0.77 -3.71 1.85
C ILE A 150 -0.25 -2.76 2.94
N GLU A 151 0.73 -1.90 2.65
CA GLU A 151 1.22 -0.88 3.59
C GLU A 151 0.09 0.03 4.05
N ALA A 152 -0.70 0.54 3.11
CA ALA A 152 -1.87 1.36 3.40
C ALA A 152 -2.89 0.63 4.28
N GLY A 153 -3.16 -0.65 3.98
CA GLY A 153 -4.09 -1.48 4.76
C GLY A 153 -3.65 -1.69 6.20
N VAL A 154 -2.35 -1.93 6.42
CA VAL A 154 -1.79 -2.08 7.76
C VAL A 154 -1.80 -0.74 8.51
N ALA A 155 -1.32 0.34 7.88
CA ALA A 155 -1.31 1.67 8.49
C ALA A 155 -2.72 2.12 8.87
N HIS A 156 -3.71 1.91 8.00
CA HIS A 156 -5.11 2.24 8.28
C HIS A 156 -5.68 1.46 9.47
N PHE A 157 -5.40 0.15 9.54
CA PHE A 157 -5.82 -0.67 10.67
C PHE A 157 -5.19 -0.21 11.99
N LEU A 158 -3.89 0.07 11.99
CA LEU A 158 -3.20 0.57 13.19
C LEU A 158 -3.73 1.94 13.63
N ALA A 159 -4.02 2.83 12.68
CA ALA A 159 -4.50 4.17 12.95
C ALA A 159 -5.94 4.22 13.49
N THR A 160 -6.83 3.35 12.98
CA THR A 160 -8.28 3.48 13.19
C THR A 160 -8.93 2.27 13.86
N GLY A 161 -8.26 1.11 13.88
CA GLY A 161 -8.83 -0.16 14.28
C GLY A 161 -9.81 -0.78 13.26
N LYS A 162 -10.13 -0.09 12.16
CA LYS A 162 -11.05 -0.60 11.14
C LYS A 162 -10.38 -1.63 10.25
N THR A 163 -11.12 -2.68 9.88
CA THR A 163 -10.62 -3.79 9.06
C THR A 163 -11.01 -3.70 7.59
N SER A 164 -11.75 -2.67 7.17
CA SER A 164 -12.29 -2.54 5.80
C SER A 164 -11.21 -2.66 4.72
N LEU A 165 -10.10 -1.91 4.83
CA LEU A 165 -8.96 -2.03 3.92
C LEU A 165 -8.11 -3.27 4.20
N LEU A 166 -8.01 -3.68 5.47
CA LEU A 166 -7.24 -4.85 5.88
C LEU A 166 -7.78 -6.14 5.21
N GLU A 167 -9.10 -6.31 5.15
CA GLU A 167 -9.71 -7.49 4.52
C GLU A 167 -9.49 -7.50 3.00
N ILE A 168 -9.50 -6.33 2.35
CA ILE A 168 -9.15 -6.21 0.92
C ILE A 168 -7.72 -6.69 0.69
N VAL A 169 -6.75 -6.19 1.46
CA VAL A 169 -5.34 -6.53 1.26
C VAL A 169 -5.00 -7.96 1.69
N LYS A 170 -5.75 -8.55 2.62
CA LYS A 170 -5.65 -9.99 2.96
C LYS A 170 -6.02 -10.86 1.77
N LYS A 171 -7.14 -10.57 1.08
CA LYS A 171 -7.53 -11.30 -0.14
C LYS A 171 -6.46 -11.20 -1.24
N LEU A 172 -5.87 -10.02 -1.39
CA LEU A 172 -4.77 -9.77 -2.31
C LEU A 172 -3.52 -10.59 -1.95
N ALA A 173 -3.14 -10.62 -0.65
CA ALA A 173 -2.03 -11.41 -0.15
C ALA A 173 -2.27 -12.93 -0.32
N ASP A 174 -3.49 -13.39 -0.09
CA ASP A 174 -3.89 -14.79 -0.31
C ASP A 174 -3.78 -15.18 -1.79
N LEU A 175 -4.14 -14.27 -2.70
CA LEU A 175 -3.94 -14.48 -4.13
C LEU A 175 -2.45 -14.63 -4.47
N PHE A 176 -1.58 -13.78 -3.94
CA PHE A 176 -0.14 -13.93 -4.15
C PHE A 176 0.41 -15.24 -3.65
N LYS A 177 -0.01 -15.65 -2.44
CA LYS A 177 0.38 -16.94 -1.88
C LYS A 177 0.03 -18.07 -2.85
N ARG A 178 -1.17 -18.08 -3.42
CA ARG A 178 -1.60 -19.08 -4.41
C ARG A 178 -0.78 -19.02 -5.70
N ILE A 179 -0.48 -17.82 -6.22
CA ILE A 179 0.30 -17.66 -7.46
C ILE A 179 1.74 -18.16 -7.27
N LEU A 180 2.39 -17.77 -6.18
CA LEU A 180 3.77 -18.17 -5.89
C LEU A 180 3.89 -19.70 -5.70
N GLN A 181 2.93 -20.30 -4.99
CA GLN A 181 2.84 -21.75 -4.85
C GLN A 181 2.74 -22.46 -6.21
N LYS A 182 1.88 -21.97 -7.12
CA LYS A 182 1.74 -22.54 -8.48
C LYS A 182 3.03 -22.45 -9.30
N LEU A 183 3.83 -21.40 -9.10
CA LEU A 183 5.12 -21.23 -9.78
C LEU A 183 6.24 -22.11 -9.22
N GLY A 184 5.95 -22.98 -8.24
CA GLY A 184 6.97 -23.81 -7.56
C GLY A 184 7.98 -22.97 -6.78
N LYS A 185 7.69 -21.70 -6.55
CA LYS A 185 8.53 -20.78 -5.78
C LYS A 185 8.02 -20.79 -4.34
N THR A 186 8.72 -21.52 -3.46
CA THR A 186 8.66 -21.23 -2.03
C THR A 186 9.09 -19.76 -1.84
N ILE A 187 8.47 -19.02 -0.93
CA ILE A 187 8.98 -17.72 -0.50
C ILE A 187 10.34 -17.97 0.15
N CYS A 188 11.39 -18.01 -0.67
CA CYS A 188 12.73 -17.82 -0.20
C CYS A 188 12.79 -16.33 0.11
N PHE A 189 12.71 -15.99 1.40
CA PHE A 189 13.35 -14.78 1.90
C PHE A 189 14.77 -14.82 1.33
N VAL A 190 15.04 -14.01 0.30
CA VAL A 190 16.38 -13.90 -0.22
C VAL A 190 17.18 -13.28 0.91
N ASN A 191 18.01 -14.11 1.55
CA ASN A 191 18.98 -13.65 2.52
C ASN A 191 19.98 -12.78 1.73
N TRP A 192 19.69 -11.48 1.66
CA TRP A 192 20.39 -10.51 0.80
C TRP A 192 21.89 -10.40 1.15
N THR A 193 22.27 -10.87 2.33
CA THR A 193 23.67 -10.98 2.77
C THR A 193 24.55 -11.87 1.89
N LYS A 194 23.99 -12.70 0.98
CA LYS A 194 24.78 -13.60 0.12
C LYS A 194 24.87 -13.24 -1.37
N LYS A 195 24.22 -12.18 -1.88
CA LYS A 195 24.38 -11.75 -3.29
C LYS A 195 25.25 -10.50 -3.43
N LYS A 196 26.53 -10.61 -3.07
CA LYS A 196 27.58 -9.73 -3.62
C LYS A 196 28.04 -10.34 -4.95
N LYS A 197 27.46 -9.89 -6.07
CA LYS A 197 28.00 -9.90 -7.46
C LYS A 197 26.85 -9.99 -8.48
N LEU A 198 26.19 -8.87 -8.74
CA LEU A 198 25.55 -8.61 -10.02
C LEU A 198 25.84 -7.14 -10.35
N PRO A 199 26.87 -6.84 -11.16
CA PRO A 199 27.04 -5.50 -11.70
C PRO A 199 25.91 -5.30 -12.74
N HIS A 200 25.33 -4.11 -12.82
CA HIS A 200 24.31 -3.66 -13.78
C HIS A 200 22.83 -3.56 -13.33
N LEU A 201 22.49 -3.73 -12.06
CA LEU A 201 21.20 -3.21 -11.57
C LEU A 201 21.37 -1.74 -11.18
N SER A 202 20.62 -0.85 -11.85
CA SER A 202 20.57 0.56 -11.48
C SER A 202 20.02 0.69 -10.06
N MET A 203 20.46 1.71 -9.33
CA MET A 203 20.04 2.00 -7.95
C MET A 203 18.51 2.11 -7.80
N ILE A 204 17.82 2.40 -8.91
CA ILE A 204 16.36 2.45 -9.03
C ILE A 204 15.78 1.04 -8.87
N SER A 205 16.21 -0.01 -9.59
CA SER A 205 15.65 -1.36 -9.41
C SER A 205 15.82 -1.93 -7.98
N ILE A 206 16.84 -1.48 -7.24
CA ILE A 206 17.10 -1.90 -5.86
C ILE A 206 16.14 -1.23 -4.86
N MET A 207 15.79 0.05 -5.08
CA MET A 207 14.74 0.73 -4.30
C MET A 207 13.35 0.15 -4.57
N TRP A 208 13.08 -0.29 -5.80
CA TRP A 208 11.74 -0.79 -6.19
C TRP A 208 11.43 -2.20 -5.65
N GLN A 209 12.44 -3.04 -5.38
CA GLN A 209 12.24 -4.37 -4.79
C GLN A 209 12.29 -4.40 -3.26
N SER A 210 12.82 -3.36 -2.61
CA SER A 210 13.01 -3.36 -1.15
C SER A 210 11.72 -3.11 -0.37
N CYS A 211 10.79 -2.28 -0.88
CA CYS A 211 9.47 -2.10 -0.26
C CYS A 211 8.69 -3.42 -0.17
N PHE A 212 8.76 -4.28 -1.20
CA PHE A 212 8.06 -5.57 -1.25
C PHE A 212 8.40 -6.52 -0.09
N PHE A 213 9.65 -6.56 0.37
CA PHE A 213 10.08 -7.50 1.41
C PHE A 213 9.73 -7.05 2.83
N ILE A 214 9.65 -5.74 3.09
CA ILE A 214 9.27 -5.20 4.41
C ILE A 214 7.78 -5.45 4.69
N CYS A 215 6.94 -5.32 3.66
CA CYS A 215 5.48 -5.43 3.76
C CYS A 215 4.99 -6.83 4.12
N ILE A 216 5.53 -7.85 3.45
CA ILE A 216 5.16 -9.25 3.71
C ILE A 216 5.56 -9.65 5.14
N PHE A 217 6.71 -9.17 5.63
CA PHE A 217 7.16 -9.47 6.99
C PHE A 217 6.23 -8.89 8.06
N HIS A 218 5.73 -7.66 7.88
CA HIS A 218 4.77 -7.05 8.81
C HIS A 218 3.39 -7.72 8.76
N LEU A 219 2.87 -8.00 7.57
CA LEU A 219 1.57 -8.65 7.42
C LEU A 219 1.56 -10.08 8.01
N PHE A 220 2.63 -10.86 7.79
CA PHE A 220 2.74 -12.19 8.40
C PHE A 220 2.88 -12.13 9.92
N ASN A 221 3.60 -11.16 10.49
CA ASN A 221 3.67 -10.98 11.95
C ASN A 221 2.31 -10.57 12.54
N LEU A 222 1.55 -9.68 11.88
CA LEU A 222 0.20 -9.29 12.30
C LEU A 222 -0.80 -10.46 12.23
N LEU A 223 -0.77 -11.26 11.16
CA LEU A 223 -1.61 -12.45 11.02
C LEU A 223 -1.25 -13.57 12.01
N HIS A 224 0.03 -13.70 12.40
CA HIS A 224 0.43 -14.63 13.45
C HIS A 224 0.11 -14.14 14.87
N PHE A 225 0.10 -12.82 15.11
CA PHE A 225 -0.30 -12.24 16.39
C PHE A 225 -1.79 -12.46 16.69
N ASN A 226 -2.67 -12.29 15.69
CA ASN A 226 -4.11 -12.47 15.88
C ASN A 226 -4.51 -13.93 16.21
N ASN A 227 -3.77 -14.94 15.75
CA ASN A 227 -4.03 -16.34 16.11
C ASN A 227 -3.62 -16.70 17.56
N LYS A 228 -2.90 -15.82 18.28
CA LYS A 228 -2.53 -16.02 19.70
C LYS A 228 -3.46 -15.28 20.67
N VAL A 229 -4.31 -14.38 20.20
CA VAL A 229 -5.28 -13.64 21.05
C VAL A 229 -6.63 -14.37 21.15
N PHE A 230 -6.87 -15.39 20.32
CA PHE A 230 -8.12 -16.15 20.26
C PHE A 230 -7.97 -17.66 20.53
N ASN A 231 -6.97 -18.09 21.30
CA ASN A 231 -6.92 -19.43 21.90
C ASN A 231 -6.48 -19.35 23.36
#